data_AF-A0A9E7PM13-F1
#
_entry.id   AF-A0A9E7PM13-F1
#
_cell.length_a   1.000
_cell.length_b   1.000
_cell.length_c   1.000
_cell.angle_alpha   90.00
_cell.angle_beta   90.00
_cell.angle_gamma   90.00
#
_symmetry.space_group_name_H-M   'P 1'
#
loop_
_entity.id
_entity.type
_entity.pdbx_description
1 polymer ?
#
loop_
_entity_poly.entity_id
_entity_poly.type
_entity_poly.pdbx_seq_one_letter_code
_entity_poly.pdbx_strand_id
1 'polypeptide(L)'
;MMKIMMVDNEPGILQVGQIFLRKMGQYDVKTAKSAIEALEILKENKFDAVISGYQMPDMNGSEFLKEFRKRDSDTPFIIFSTWDANEMNPRPFTGKADYYVRKSDRAGKQFEEINLKIISRNSGMVCH
;
A
#
# COMPACT_ATOMS: atom_id res chain seq x y z
N MET A 1 -8.35 -11.43 11.79
CA MET A 1 -8.65 -10.30 10.89
C MET A 1 -7.36 -9.51 10.73
N MET A 2 -6.81 -9.39 9.51
CA MET A 2 -5.59 -8.60 9.29
C MET A 2 -5.93 -7.12 9.14
N LYS A 3 -5.17 -6.24 9.76
CA LYS A 3 -5.34 -4.79 9.72
C LYS A 3 -4.56 -4.21 8.56
N ILE A 4 -5.26 -3.54 7.64
CA ILE A 4 -4.68 -2.94 6.44
C ILE A 4 -4.81 -1.43 6.54
N MET A 5 -3.70 -0.72 6.34
CA MET A 5 -3.70 0.73 6.16
C MET A 5 -3.67 1.03 4.67
N MET A 6 -4.69 1.72 4.17
CA MET A 6 -4.75 2.16 2.77
C MET A 6 -4.67 3.69 2.69
N VAL A 7 -3.70 4.20 1.96
CA VAL A 7 -3.35 5.62 1.91
C VAL A 7 -3.44 6.10 0.48
N ASP A 8 -4.27 7.10 0.20
CA ASP A 8 -4.41 7.67 -1.14
C ASP A 8 -5.11 9.02 -1.07
N ASN A 9 -4.70 10.00 -1.86
CA ASN A 9 -5.35 11.31 -1.89
C ASN A 9 -6.67 11.30 -2.66
N GLU A 10 -7.01 10.21 -3.36
CA GLU A 10 -8.24 10.06 -4.11
C GLU A 10 -9.30 9.28 -3.28
N PRO A 11 -10.36 9.94 -2.76
CA PRO A 11 -11.36 9.27 -1.92
C PRO A 11 -12.09 8.11 -2.60
N GLY A 12 -12.27 8.19 -3.93
CA GLY A 12 -12.88 7.12 -4.71
C GLY A 12 -12.04 5.84 -4.70
N ILE A 13 -10.71 5.97 -4.80
CA ILE A 13 -9.78 4.83 -4.72
C ILE A 13 -9.84 4.18 -3.34
N LEU A 14 -9.86 4.99 -2.27
CA LEU A 14 -10.00 4.49 -0.90
C LEU A 14 -11.31 3.71 -0.69
N GLN A 15 -12.43 4.25 -1.17
CA GLN A 15 -13.74 3.59 -1.04
C GLN A 15 -13.78 2.25 -1.80
N VAL A 16 -13.33 2.25 -3.06
CA VAL A 16 -13.30 1.05 -3.89
C VAL A 16 -12.37 0.00 -3.24
N GLY A 17 -11.19 0.40 -2.78
CA GLY A 17 -10.25 -0.51 -2.13
C GLY A 17 -10.81 -1.13 -0.85
N GLN A 18 -11.49 -0.34 0.01
CA GLN A 18 -12.18 -0.88 1.17
C GLN A 18 -13.22 -1.95 0.79
N ILE A 19 -14.02 -1.71 -0.27
CA ILE A 19 -15.04 -2.66 -0.72
C ILE A 19 -14.40 -3.96 -1.21
N PHE A 20 -13.39 -3.89 -2.08
CA PHE A 20 -12.79 -5.09 -2.68
C PHE A 20 -11.95 -5.87 -1.68
N LEU A 21 -11.10 -5.21 -0.89
CA LEU A 21 -10.26 -5.89 0.10
C LEU A 21 -11.11 -6.60 1.15
N ARG A 22 -12.15 -5.95 1.69
CA ARG A 22 -13.05 -6.59 2.67
C ARG A 22 -13.85 -7.77 2.10
N LYS A 23 -14.08 -7.80 0.78
CA LYS A 23 -14.74 -8.93 0.09
C LYS A 23 -13.79 -10.10 -0.15
N MET A 24 -12.50 -9.85 -0.36
CA MET A 24 -11.52 -10.86 -0.73
C MET A 24 -10.94 -11.61 0.47
N GLY A 25 -10.90 -11.00 1.65
CA GLY A 25 -10.28 -11.59 2.83
C GLY A 25 -10.85 -11.06 4.14
N GLN A 26 -10.38 -11.63 5.25
CA GLN A 26 -10.69 -11.15 6.60
C GLN A 26 -9.85 -9.92 6.93
N TYR A 27 -10.13 -8.81 6.25
CA TYR A 27 -9.41 -7.54 6.38
C TYR A 27 -10.21 -6.49 7.14
N ASP A 28 -9.55 -5.88 8.13
CA ASP A 28 -9.96 -4.62 8.74
C ASP A 28 -9.20 -3.48 8.05
N VAL A 29 -9.88 -2.79 7.12
CA VAL A 29 -9.25 -1.76 6.28
C VAL A 29 -9.53 -0.37 6.86
N LYS A 30 -8.47 0.27 7.36
CA LYS A 30 -8.45 1.68 7.75
C LYS A 30 -7.84 2.52 6.62
N THR A 31 -8.38 3.70 6.39
CA THR A 31 -7.95 4.58 5.30
C THR A 31 -7.37 5.88 5.84
N ALA A 32 -6.48 6.49 5.06
CA ALA A 32 -5.95 7.83 5.25
C ALA A 32 -5.88 8.56 3.91
N LYS A 33 -6.16 9.85 3.88
CA LYS A 33 -6.18 10.68 2.66
C LYS A 33 -4.82 11.33 2.35
N SER A 34 -3.85 11.18 3.24
CA SER A 34 -2.49 11.68 3.04
C SER A 34 -1.48 10.82 3.81
N ALA A 35 -0.21 10.90 3.40
CA ALA A 35 0.89 10.26 4.12
C ALA A 35 1.01 10.79 5.56
N ILE A 36 0.75 12.08 5.79
CA ILE A 36 0.82 12.69 7.12
C ILE A 36 -0.23 12.05 8.04
N GLU A 37 -1.49 11.98 7.57
CA GLU A 37 -2.56 11.33 8.32
C GLU A 37 -2.24 9.86 8.60
N ALA A 38 -1.71 9.14 7.60
CA ALA A 38 -1.30 7.75 7.78
C ALA A 38 -0.20 7.62 8.83
N LEU A 39 0.83 8.47 8.80
CA LEU A 39 1.94 8.46 9.75
C LEU A 39 1.49 8.75 11.18
N GLU A 40 0.44 9.55 11.39
CA GLU A 40 -0.15 9.75 12.73
C GLU A 40 -0.89 8.50 13.19
N ILE A 41 -1.74 7.91 12.33
CA ILE A 41 -2.46 6.68 12.67
C ILE A 41 -1.50 5.53 12.99
N LEU A 42 -0.41 5.40 12.21
CA LEU A 42 0.61 4.37 12.35
C LEU A 42 1.45 4.50 13.63
N LYS A 43 1.45 5.65 14.32
CA LYS A 43 2.15 5.80 15.62
C LYS A 43 1.47 4.98 16.72
N GLU A 44 0.14 4.94 16.71
CA GLU A 44 -0.65 4.35 17.79
C GLU A 44 -1.18 2.95 17.46
N ASN A 45 -1.07 2.54 16.19
CA ASN A 45 -1.71 1.34 15.68
C ASN A 45 -0.72 0.50 14.87
N LYS A 46 -0.70 -0.81 15.12
CA LYS A 46 0.00 -1.78 14.28
C LYS A 46 -0.90 -2.27 13.14
N PHE A 47 -0.29 -2.43 11.96
CA PHE A 47 -0.93 -2.94 10.76
C PHE A 47 -0.13 -4.11 10.20
N ASP A 48 -0.81 -5.00 9.50
CA ASP A 48 -0.21 -6.17 8.86
C ASP A 48 0.21 -5.89 7.40
N ALA A 49 -0.24 -4.77 6.83
CA ALA A 49 0.26 -4.21 5.58
C ALA A 49 -0.14 -2.73 5.41
N VAL A 50 0.66 -2.01 4.63
CA VAL A 50 0.38 -0.66 4.15
C VAL A 50 0.28 -0.67 2.62
N ILE A 51 -0.79 -0.11 2.08
CA ILE A 51 -1.00 0.12 0.65
C ILE A 51 -1.02 1.63 0.44
N SER A 52 -0.07 2.16 -0.31
CA SER A 52 0.08 3.60 -0.51
C SER A 52 -0.01 3.98 -1.97
N GLY A 53 -0.85 4.97 -2.28
CA GLY A 53 -0.73 5.80 -3.47
C GLY A 53 0.69 6.36 -3.61
N TYR A 54 1.17 6.48 -4.84
CA TYR A 54 2.47 7.11 -5.08
C TYR A 54 2.38 8.64 -5.15
N GLN A 55 1.43 9.15 -5.93
CA GLN A 55 1.23 10.59 -6.08
C GLN A 55 0.31 11.09 -4.97
N MET A 56 0.85 11.89 -4.06
CA MET A 56 0.08 12.60 -3.04
C MET A 56 0.60 14.04 -2.92
N PRO A 57 -0.24 15.04 -2.60
CA PRO A 57 0.13 16.45 -2.66
C PRO A 57 1.32 16.85 -1.75
N ASP A 58 1.36 16.31 -0.53
CA ASP A 58 2.33 16.76 0.49
C ASP A 58 3.62 15.93 0.53
N MET A 59 3.52 14.65 0.20
CA MET A 59 4.60 13.67 0.34
C MET A 59 4.31 12.49 -0.57
N ASN A 60 5.23 12.15 -1.47
CA ASN A 60 5.01 11.01 -2.37
C ASN A 60 5.17 9.66 -1.64
N GLY A 61 4.73 8.57 -2.26
CA GLY A 61 4.77 7.23 -1.67
C GLY A 61 6.19 6.74 -1.30
N SER A 62 7.24 7.21 -1.99
CA SER A 62 8.62 6.86 -1.66
C SER A 62 9.12 7.60 -0.42
N GLU A 63 8.81 8.89 -0.30
CA GLU A 63 9.10 9.69 0.88
C GLU A 63 8.34 9.15 2.10
N PHE A 64 7.06 8.81 1.93
CA PHE A 64 6.25 8.18 2.97
C PHE A 64 6.85 6.85 3.43
N LEU A 65 7.22 5.98 2.49
CA LEU A 65 7.90 4.72 2.80
C LEU A 65 9.19 4.95 3.59
N LYS A 66 10.00 5.95 3.22
CA LYS A 66 11.23 6.29 3.94
C LYS A 66 10.94 6.70 5.39
N GLU A 67 9.93 7.54 5.61
CA GLU A 67 9.52 7.96 6.96
C GLU A 67 8.89 6.82 7.77
N PHE A 68 8.14 5.94 7.12
CA PHE A 68 7.58 4.74 7.73
C PHE A 68 8.67 3.76 8.18
N ARG A 69 9.67 3.51 7.31
CA ARG A 69 10.78 2.57 7.56
C ARG A 69 11.74 3.01 8.67
N LYS A 70 11.74 4.28 9.07
CA LYS A 70 12.45 4.74 10.29
C LYS A 70 11.87 4.14 11.58
N ARG A 71 10.63 3.65 11.53
CA ARG A 71 9.84 3.19 12.69
C ARG A 71 9.52 1.71 12.59
N ASP A 72 9.24 1.25 11.37
CA ASP A 72 8.79 -0.11 11.08
C ASP A 72 9.56 -0.66 9.87
N SER A 73 10.48 -1.59 10.14
CA SER A 73 11.34 -2.17 9.12
C SER A 73 10.70 -3.31 8.31
N ASP A 74 9.60 -3.90 8.81
CA ASP A 74 9.20 -5.26 8.42
C ASP A 74 7.79 -5.32 7.85
N THR A 75 6.88 -4.44 8.29
CA THR A 75 5.49 -4.43 7.82
C THR A 75 5.47 -4.28 6.30
N PRO A 76 4.79 -5.18 5.56
CA PRO A 76 4.68 -5.13 4.11
C PRO A 76 4.19 -3.77 3.62
N PHE A 77 4.92 -3.17 2.68
CA PHE A 77 4.56 -1.89 2.09
C PHE A 77 4.41 -2.03 0.57
N ILE A 78 3.20 -1.75 0.08
CA ILE A 78 2.83 -1.86 -1.33
C ILE A 78 2.62 -0.45 -1.89
N ILE A 79 3.34 -0.12 -2.96
CA ILE A 79 3.07 1.10 -3.73
C ILE A 79 2.00 0.79 -4.79
N PHE A 80 0.94 1.57 -4.79
CA PHE A 80 -0.22 1.43 -5.67
C PHE A 80 -0.36 2.68 -6.57
N SER A 81 0.05 2.58 -7.84
CA SER A 81 0.25 3.77 -8.69
C SER A 81 -0.27 3.58 -10.12
N THR A 82 -0.71 4.65 -10.77
CA THR A 82 -1.07 4.64 -12.21
C THR A 82 0.15 4.54 -13.13
N TRP A 83 1.32 4.94 -12.63
CA TRP A 83 2.58 4.91 -13.37
C TRP A 83 3.20 3.51 -13.37
N ASP A 84 3.77 3.13 -14.51
CA ASP A 84 4.50 1.88 -14.67
C ASP A 84 5.85 1.97 -13.93
N ALA A 85 6.18 0.92 -13.17
CA ALA A 85 7.47 0.83 -12.48
C ALA A 85 8.66 0.82 -13.45
N ASN A 86 8.45 0.40 -14.71
CA ASN A 86 9.47 0.41 -15.77
C ASN A 86 9.65 1.78 -16.44
N GLU A 87 8.63 2.64 -16.42
CA GLU A 87 8.68 3.99 -17.02
C GLU A 87 9.24 5.03 -16.05
N MET A 88 9.35 4.69 -14.76
CA MET A 88 10.09 5.50 -13.81
C MET A 88 11.58 5.18 -13.92
N ASN A 89 12.36 6.20 -14.28
CA ASN A 89 13.83 6.22 -14.30
C ASN A 89 14.43 5.31 -13.19
N PRO A 90 15.24 4.28 -13.53
CA PRO A 90 15.70 3.24 -12.60
C PRO A 90 16.68 3.71 -11.51
N ARG A 91 16.81 5.02 -11.29
CA ARG A 91 17.50 5.51 -10.09
C ARG A 91 16.72 5.01 -8.88
N PRO A 92 17.39 4.31 -7.96
CA PRO A 92 16.76 3.35 -7.09
C PRO A 92 15.61 4.02 -6.36
N PHE A 93 14.42 3.45 -6.49
CA PHE A 93 13.41 3.57 -5.46
C PHE A 93 14.05 3.04 -4.16
N THR A 94 14.76 3.90 -3.44
CA THR A 94 15.64 3.56 -2.32
C THR A 94 14.89 3.08 -1.07
N GLY A 95 13.57 2.92 -1.16
CA GLY A 95 12.74 2.42 -0.07
C GLY A 95 12.55 0.91 -0.23
N LYS A 96 12.70 0.18 0.87
CA LYS A 96 12.38 -1.26 1.00
C LYS A 96 10.87 -1.51 0.86
N ALA A 97 10.28 -1.14 -0.28
CA ALA A 97 8.93 -1.51 -0.65
C ALA A 97 8.96 -3.00 -0.98
N ASP A 98 7.95 -3.72 -0.53
CA ASP A 98 7.86 -5.14 -0.79
C ASP A 98 7.29 -5.39 -2.19
N TYR A 99 6.32 -4.58 -2.62
CA TYR A 99 5.68 -4.72 -3.93
C TYR A 99 5.23 -3.40 -4.55
N TYR A 100 5.01 -3.45 -5.87
CA TYR A 100 4.43 -2.40 -6.67
C TYR A 100 3.23 -2.98 -7.43
N VAL A 101 2.08 -2.33 -7.34
CA VAL A 101 0.87 -2.71 -8.06
C VAL A 101 0.37 -1.53 -8.88
N ARG A 102 -0.01 -1.78 -10.12
CA ARG A 102 -0.52 -0.75 -11.02
C ARG A 102 -2.01 -0.49 -10.78
N LYS A 103 -2.39 0.77 -10.59
CA LYS A 103 -3.78 1.25 -10.67
C LYS A 103 -4.26 1.07 -12.10
N SER A 104 -5.40 0.41 -12.27
CA SER A 104 -6.05 0.18 -13.55
C SER A 104 -7.56 0.42 -13.46
N ASP A 105 -8.21 0.47 -14.61
CA ASP A 105 -9.67 0.48 -14.72
C ASP A 105 -10.31 -0.84 -14.24
N ARG A 106 -9.52 -1.90 -14.05
CA ARG A 106 -9.97 -3.22 -13.62
C ARG A 106 -9.81 -3.38 -12.11
N ALA A 107 -10.71 -2.74 -11.36
CA ALA A 107 -10.71 -2.76 -9.90
C ALA A 107 -10.61 -4.17 -9.28
N GLY A 108 -11.30 -5.17 -9.85
CA GLY A 108 -11.21 -6.55 -9.34
C GLY A 108 -9.78 -7.12 -9.40
N LYS A 109 -9.09 -6.98 -10.55
CA LYS A 109 -7.77 -7.59 -10.76
C LYS A 109 -6.69 -6.95 -9.89
N GLN A 110 -6.69 -5.62 -9.77
CA GLN A 110 -5.66 -4.93 -8.98
C GLN A 110 -5.76 -5.27 -7.47
N PHE A 111 -6.96 -5.42 -6.92
CA PHE A 111 -7.11 -5.76 -5.50
C PHE A 111 -6.91 -7.25 -5.24
N GLU A 112 -7.16 -8.11 -6.23
CA GLU A 112 -6.77 -9.53 -6.18
C GLU A 112 -5.25 -9.68 -6.14
N GLU A 113 -4.53 -8.92 -6.97
CA GLU A 113 -3.06 -8.88 -6.94
C GLU A 113 -2.54 -8.41 -5.58
N ILE A 114 -3.07 -7.29 -5.06
CA ILE A 114 -2.72 -6.78 -3.71
C ILE A 114 -2.96 -7.86 -2.65
N ASN A 115 -4.10 -8.55 -2.70
CA ASN A 115 -4.43 -9.63 -1.77
C ASN A 115 -3.38 -10.76 -1.81
N LEU A 116 -3.00 -11.22 -3.00
CA LEU A 116 -1.96 -12.24 -3.16
C LEU A 116 -0.59 -11.78 -2.63
N LYS A 117 -0.24 -10.51 -2.83
CA LYS A 117 1.02 -9.92 -2.31
C LYS A 117 1.04 -9.82 -0.78
N ILE A 118 -0.09 -9.44 -0.17
CA ILE A 118 -0.24 -9.41 1.29
C ILE A 118 -0.09 -10.81 1.87
N ILE A 119 -0.77 -11.82 1.28
CA ILE A 119 -0.73 -13.19 1.76
C ILE A 119 0.68 -13.78 1.61
N SER A 120 1.29 -13.69 0.41
CA SER A 120 2.61 -14.26 0.14
C SER A 120 3.70 -13.74 1.10
N ARG A 121 3.71 -12.43 1.37
CA ARG A 121 4.71 -11.83 2.28
C ARG A 121 4.51 -12.21 3.74
N ASN A 122 3.27 -12.35 4.18
CA ASN A 122 2.94 -12.75 5.55
C ASN A 122 3.08 -14.26 5.78
N SER A 123 2.93 -15.09 4.75
CA SER A 123 3.18 -16.53 4.81
C SER A 123 4.65 -16.92 4.61
N GLY A 124 5.56 -15.96 4.37
CA GLY A 124 6.97 -16.22 4.07
C GLY A 124 7.20 -16.93 2.73
N MET A 125 6.18 -16.98 1.87
CA MET A 125 6.20 -17.72 0.63
C MET A 125 6.52 -16.74 -0.50
N VAL A 126 7.81 -16.67 -0.88
CA VAL A 126 8.23 -15.89 -2.06
C VAL A 126 7.76 -16.65 -3.30
N CYS A 127 6.66 -16.23 -3.90
CA CYS A 127 6.26 -16.71 -5.22
C CYS A 127 7.35 -16.27 -6.22
N HIS A 128 8.13 -17.25 -6.69
CA HIS A 128 9.12 -17.10 -7.75
C HIS A 128 8.44 -16.92 -9.11
#